data_AF-A0A4Y4KHR9-F1
#
_entry.id   AF-A0A4Y4KHR9-F1
#
_cell.length_a   1.000
_cell.length_b   1.000
_cell.length_c   1.000
_cell.angle_alpha   90.00
_cell.angle_beta   90.00
_cell.angle_gamma   90.00
#
_symmetry.space_group_name_H-M   'P 1'
#
loop_
_entity.id
_entity.type
_entity.pdbx_description
1 polymer ?
#
loop_
_entity_poly.entity_id
_entity_poly.type
_entity_poly.pdbx_seq_one_letter_code
_entity_poly.pdbx_strand_id
1 'polypeptide(L)'
;MPSRNRSTSPEHCSIAETRASRERLRADREAGLYDSPDDAAWFRDRYAALGRELAALEAEPQRAPGMVRRPTGETVADRWFGAPDVQARKEILIDFGVRVTLFPAIAPVRWVPGFLHGPEQSPTDTL
;
A
#
# COMPACT_ATOMS: atom_id res chain seq x y z
N MET A 1 -16.08 5.66 -9.63
CA MET A 1 -14.83 5.91 -10.37
C MET A 1 -13.81 6.52 -9.40
N PRO A 2 -12.55 6.03 -9.38
CA PRO A 2 -11.91 5.57 -8.14
C PRO A 2 -11.13 6.65 -7.36
N SER A 3 -11.28 6.61 -6.04
CA SER A 3 -10.47 7.36 -5.06
C SER A 3 -8.99 7.02 -5.20
N ARG A 4 -8.19 8.01 -5.60
CA ARG A 4 -6.73 7.97 -5.49
C ARG A 4 -6.34 8.44 -4.10
N ASN A 5 -6.18 7.51 -3.15
CA ASN A 5 -5.44 7.80 -1.92
C ASN A 5 -3.99 7.35 -2.10
N ARG A 6 -3.19 8.22 -2.74
CA ARG A 6 -1.73 8.16 -2.57
C ARG A 6 -1.41 8.93 -1.30
N SER A 7 -1.43 8.25 -0.16
CA SER A 7 -0.73 8.75 1.04
C SER A 7 0.76 8.68 0.75
N THR A 8 1.30 9.71 0.11
CA THR A 8 2.70 10.08 0.31
C THR A 8 2.83 10.37 1.80
N SER A 9 3.38 9.43 2.60
CA SER A 9 3.57 9.65 4.04
C SER A 9 4.33 10.96 4.25
N PRO A 10 3.69 12.02 4.79
CA PRO A 10 4.30 13.35 4.94
C PRO A 10 5.36 13.39 6.06
N GLU A 11 5.54 12.28 6.77
CA GLU A 11 6.20 12.19 8.06
C GLU A 11 7.73 12.29 7.96
N HIS A 12 8.33 11.73 6.91
CA HIS A 12 9.78 11.85 6.66
C HIS A 12 10.18 13.25 6.20
N CYS A 13 9.31 13.93 5.45
CA CYS A 13 9.51 15.34 5.05
C CYS A 13 9.48 16.23 6.30
N SER A 14 8.55 15.95 7.22
CA SER A 14 8.36 16.71 8.46
C SER A 14 9.56 16.64 9.42
N ILE A 15 10.20 15.47 9.58
CA ILE A 15 11.40 15.33 10.43
C ILE A 15 12.57 16.16 9.88
N ALA A 16 12.83 16.06 8.57
CA ALA A 16 13.93 16.79 7.93
C ALA A 16 13.71 18.31 7.98
N GLU A 17 12.49 18.77 7.74
CA GLU A 17 12.09 20.17 7.83
C GLU A 17 12.20 20.73 9.24
N THR A 18 11.76 19.96 10.25
CA THR A 18 11.85 20.33 11.66
C THR A 18 13.31 20.45 12.11
N ARG A 19 14.18 19.51 11.67
CA ARG A 19 15.62 19.55 11.93
C ARG A 19 16.29 20.76 11.26
N ALA A 20 15.98 21.04 10.00
CA ALA A 20 16.50 22.20 9.29
C ALA A 20 16.07 23.51 9.96
N SER A 21 14.84 23.58 10.47
CA SER A 21 14.33 24.76 11.17
C SER A 21 15.02 24.99 12.51
N ARG A 22 15.35 23.92 13.26
CA ARG A 22 16.18 24.02 14.48
C ARG A 22 17.60 24.54 14.17
N GLU A 23 18.19 24.08 13.07
CA GLU A 23 19.54 24.49 12.69
C GLU A 23 19.59 25.98 12.30
N ARG A 24 18.64 26.44 11.48
CA ARG A 24 18.53 27.87 11.14
C ARG A 24 18.35 28.72 12.39
N LEU A 25 17.46 28.32 13.30
CA LEU A 25 17.23 29.06 14.54
C LEU A 25 18.49 29.15 15.41
N ARG A 26 19.31 28.08 15.45
CA ARG A 26 20.61 28.11 16.13
C ARG A 26 21.59 29.05 15.44
N ALA A 27 21.73 28.97 14.12
CA ALA A 27 22.60 29.85 13.35
C ALA A 27 22.22 31.33 13.52
N ASP A 28 20.92 31.65 13.52
CA ASP A 28 20.41 33.01 13.76
C ASP A 28 20.79 33.50 15.17
N ARG A 29 20.78 32.60 16.17
CA ARG A 29 21.20 32.90 17.54
C ARG A 29 22.69 33.17 17.64
N GLU A 30 23.51 32.39 16.93
CA GLU A 30 24.96 32.56 16.85
C GLU A 30 25.34 33.86 16.11
N ALA A 31 24.52 34.29 15.15
CA ALA A 31 24.65 35.57 14.47
C ALA A 31 24.21 36.78 15.31
N GLY A 32 23.78 36.57 16.56
CA GLY A 32 23.41 37.64 17.49
C GLY A 32 21.99 38.20 17.32
N LEU A 33 21.13 37.54 16.53
CA LEU A 33 19.80 38.05 16.18
C LEU A 33 18.81 38.05 17.37
N TYR A 34 19.13 37.32 18.45
CA TYR A 34 18.27 37.14 19.62
C TYR A 34 19.03 37.32 20.95
N ASP A 35 19.92 38.32 21.01
CA ASP A 35 20.74 38.61 22.19
C ASP A 35 20.03 39.42 23.27
N SER A 36 18.89 40.05 22.97
CA SER A 36 18.11 40.75 23.98
C SER A 36 17.52 39.76 25.00
N PRO A 37 17.26 40.18 26.24
CA PRO A 37 16.69 39.30 27.27
C PRO A 37 15.33 38.71 26.88
N ASP A 38 14.49 39.48 26.20
CA ASP A 38 13.16 39.07 25.74
C ASP A 38 13.28 38.08 24.57
N ASP A 39 14.20 38.34 23.63
CA ASP A 39 14.46 37.45 22.50
C ASP A 39 15.11 36.14 22.94
N ALA A 40 15.95 36.17 23.98
CA ALA A 40 16.57 34.99 24.55
C ALA A 40 15.53 34.05 25.19
N ALA A 41 14.48 34.60 25.80
CA ALA A 41 13.35 33.81 26.31
C ALA A 41 12.56 33.18 25.17
N TRP A 42 12.19 33.98 24.17
CA TRP A 42 11.49 33.50 22.98
C TRP A 42 12.26 32.39 22.25
N PHE A 43 13.58 32.57 22.08
CA PHE A 43 14.46 31.58 21.45
C PHE A 43 14.43 30.24 22.19
N ARG A 44 14.59 30.27 23.53
CA ARG A 44 14.56 29.04 24.36
C ARG A 44 13.24 28.31 24.20
N ASP A 45 12.13 29.03 24.26
CA ASP A 45 10.79 28.44 24.15
C ASP A 45 10.55 27.84 22.77
N ARG A 46 10.92 28.57 21.70
CA ARG A 46 10.73 28.09 20.33
C ARG A 46 11.63 26.90 20.01
N TYR A 47 12.89 26.96 20.44
CA TYR A 47 13.85 25.87 20.27
C TYR A 47 13.46 24.63 21.08
N ALA A 48 12.90 24.78 22.28
CA ALA A 48 12.35 23.67 23.06
C ALA A 48 11.11 23.07 22.38
N ALA A 49 10.21 23.89 21.83
CA ALA A 49 9.01 23.43 21.12
C ALA A 49 9.36 22.55 19.91
N LEU A 50 10.29 23.00 19.07
CA LEU A 50 10.77 22.20 17.93
C LEU A 50 11.44 20.88 18.35
N GLY A 51 11.96 20.81 19.58
CA GLY A 51 12.59 19.60 20.12
C GLY A 51 11.57 18.56 20.54
N ARG A 52 10.48 19.01 21.17
CA ARG A 52 9.35 18.15 21.49
C ARG A 52 8.67 17.61 20.24
N GLU A 53 8.50 18.46 19.22
CA GLU A 53 7.95 18.06 17.92
C GLU A 53 8.82 17.00 17.24
N LEU A 54 10.14 17.21 17.19
CA LEU A 54 11.07 16.23 16.63
C LEU A 54 11.02 14.90 17.38
N ALA A 55 11.03 14.94 18.72
CA ALA A 55 10.95 13.72 19.53
C ALA A 55 9.63 12.96 19.32
N ALA A 56 8.52 13.67 19.13
CA ALA A 56 7.23 13.05 18.82
C ALA A 56 7.24 12.38 17.44
N LEU A 57 7.81 13.03 16.42
CA LEU A 57 7.92 12.48 15.08
C LEU A 57 8.88 11.29 15.02
N GLU A 58 9.98 11.31 15.78
CA GLU A 58 10.93 10.19 15.86
C GLU A 58 10.39 9.00 16.65
N ALA A 59 9.43 9.22 17.56
CA ALA A 59 8.78 8.17 18.33
C ALA A 59 7.68 7.41 17.54
N GLU A 60 7.19 7.97 16.44
CA GLU A 60 6.21 7.28 15.58
C GLU A 60 6.88 6.06 14.91
N PRO A 61 6.31 4.84 15.04
CA PRO A 61 6.89 3.65 14.44
C PRO A 61 6.95 3.78 12.91
N GLN A 62 8.15 4.00 12.37
CA GLN A 62 8.38 4.00 10.92
C GLN A 62 8.04 2.62 10.34
N ARG A 63 6.82 2.46 9.82
CA ARG A 63 6.50 1.30 8.98
C ARG A 63 7.12 1.54 7.63
N ALA A 64 8.06 0.67 7.25
CA ALA A 64 8.63 0.68 5.91
C ALA A 64 7.50 0.69 4.87
N PRO A 65 7.53 1.59 3.88
CA PRO A 65 6.57 1.54 2.79
C PRO A 65 6.68 0.18 2.10
N GLY A 66 5.61 -0.60 2.18
CA GLY A 66 5.58 -1.97 1.68
C GLY A 66 4.17 -2.42 1.39
N MET A 67 4.00 -3.15 0.29
CA MET A 67 2.74 -3.82 -0.04
C MET A 67 2.61 -5.05 0.86
N VAL A 68 1.74 -4.98 1.87
CA VAL A 68 1.43 -6.16 2.70
C VAL A 68 0.23 -6.87 2.07
N ARG A 69 0.43 -8.11 1.63
CA ARG A 69 -0.69 -8.98 1.25
C ARG A 69 -1.43 -9.38 2.52
N ARG A 70 -2.61 -8.80 2.75
CA ARG A 70 -3.54 -9.29 3.77
C ARG A 70 -4.57 -10.22 3.13
N PRO A 71 -4.83 -11.40 3.72
CA PRO A 71 -6.01 -12.19 3.36
C PRO A 71 -7.26 -11.34 3.59
N THR A 72 -8.16 -11.33 2.62
CA THR A 72 -9.46 -10.65 2.70
C THR A 72 -10.40 -11.27 3.74
N GLY A 73 -10.10 -12.48 4.21
CA GLY A 73 -10.96 -13.25 5.13
C GLY A 73 -12.17 -13.87 4.45
N GLU A 74 -12.29 -13.75 3.13
CA GLU A 74 -13.39 -14.23 2.32
C GLU A 74 -12.88 -15.32 1.37
N THR A 75 -13.58 -16.46 1.29
CA THR A 75 -13.27 -17.50 0.31
C THR A 75 -13.91 -17.18 -1.05
N VAL A 76 -13.45 -17.84 -2.12
CA VAL A 76 -14.09 -17.72 -3.44
C VAL A 76 -15.54 -18.18 -3.41
N ALA A 77 -15.86 -19.18 -2.58
CA ALA A 77 -17.23 -19.65 -2.40
C ALA A 77 -18.11 -18.55 -1.77
N ASP A 78 -17.62 -17.88 -0.73
CA ASP A 78 -18.34 -16.77 -0.08
C ASP A 78 -18.62 -15.65 -1.09
N ARG A 79 -17.59 -15.27 -1.86
CA ARG A 79 -17.71 -14.26 -2.92
C ARG A 79 -18.70 -14.66 -4.01
N TRP A 80 -18.73 -15.94 -4.37
CA TRP A 80 -19.62 -16.48 -5.41
C TRP A 80 -21.10 -16.50 -4.97
N PHE A 81 -21.37 -16.91 -3.73
CA PHE A 81 -22.72 -16.96 -3.16
C PHE A 81 -23.23 -15.57 -2.76
N GLY A 82 -22.34 -14.64 -2.38
CA GLY A 82 -22.68 -13.24 -2.09
C GLY A 82 -22.87 -12.36 -3.33
N ALA A 83 -22.56 -12.85 -4.53
CA ALA A 83 -22.70 -12.09 -5.76
C ALA A 83 -24.18 -11.74 -6.04
N PRO A 84 -24.52 -10.45 -6.25
CA PRO A 84 -25.91 -10.00 -6.38
C PRO A 84 -26.57 -10.45 -7.69
N ASP A 85 -25.78 -10.65 -8.75
CA ASP A 85 -26.28 -11.00 -10.07
C ASP A 85 -25.28 -11.88 -10.86
N VAL A 86 -25.71 -12.28 -12.06
CA VAL A 86 -24.92 -13.09 -12.98
C VAL A 86 -23.69 -12.33 -13.49
N GLN A 87 -23.75 -10.99 -13.59
CA GLN A 87 -22.62 -10.21 -14.07
C GLN A 87 -21.49 -10.21 -13.03
N ALA A 88 -21.80 -10.02 -11.75
CA ALA A 88 -20.84 -10.11 -10.66
C ALA A 88 -20.15 -11.49 -10.61
N ARG A 89 -20.87 -12.58 -10.89
CA ARG A 89 -20.29 -13.91 -11.02
C ARG A 89 -19.34 -14.05 -12.21
N LYS A 90 -19.64 -13.41 -13.35
CA LYS A 90 -18.72 -13.38 -14.50
C LYS A 90 -17.44 -12.63 -14.17
N GLU A 91 -17.53 -11.50 -13.49
CA GLU A 91 -16.33 -10.76 -13.05
C GLU A 91 -15.45 -11.60 -12.12
N ILE A 92 -16.05 -12.38 -11.20
CA ILE A 92 -15.29 -13.34 -10.38
C ILE A 92 -14.56 -14.35 -11.27
N LEU A 93 -15.23 -14.96 -12.25
CA LEU A 93 -14.59 -15.92 -13.17
C LEU A 93 -13.45 -15.29 -13.97
N ILE A 94 -13.62 -14.03 -14.40
CA ILE A 94 -12.60 -13.26 -15.13
C ILE A 94 -11.39 -12.97 -14.23
N ASP A 95 -11.62 -12.52 -12.99
CA ASP A 95 -10.56 -12.24 -12.02
C ASP A 95 -9.67 -13.46 -11.76
N PHE A 96 -10.28 -14.66 -11.73
CA PHE A 96 -9.57 -15.93 -11.56
C PHE A 96 -9.04 -16.53 -12.87
N GLY A 97 -9.22 -15.83 -14.01
CA GLY A 97 -8.72 -16.27 -15.31
C GLY A 97 -9.38 -17.56 -15.83
N VAL A 98 -10.61 -17.85 -15.40
CA VAL A 98 -11.34 -19.05 -15.82
C VAL A 98 -11.63 -18.98 -17.32
N ARG A 99 -11.24 -20.02 -18.05
CA ARG A 99 -11.45 -20.15 -19.49
C ARG A 99 -12.37 -21.33 -19.77
N VAL A 100 -13.40 -21.08 -20.57
CA VAL A 100 -14.28 -22.13 -21.10
C VAL A 100 -13.92 -22.35 -22.56
N THR A 101 -13.46 -23.56 -22.88
CA THR A 101 -13.20 -23.97 -24.25
C THR A 101 -14.33 -24.88 -24.70
N LEU A 102 -15.05 -24.47 -25.74
CA LEU A 102 -16.14 -25.27 -26.32
C LEU A 102 -15.58 -26.11 -27.47
N PHE A 103 -15.89 -27.40 -27.45
CA PHE A 103 -15.57 -28.33 -28.53
C PHE A 103 -16.86 -28.83 -29.17
N PRO A 104 -16.87 -29.13 -30.48
CA PRO A 104 -18.02 -29.76 -31.11
C PRO A 104 -18.27 -31.15 -30.53
N ALA A 105 -19.52 -31.61 -30.55
CA ALA A 105 -19.92 -32.88 -29.93
C ALA A 105 -19.18 -34.12 -30.46
N ILE A 106 -18.65 -34.04 -31.69
CA ILE A 106 -17.84 -35.10 -32.31
C ILE A 106 -16.38 -35.13 -31.83
N ALA A 107 -15.94 -34.11 -31.09
CA ALA A 107 -14.57 -34.05 -30.60
C ALA A 107 -14.34 -35.10 -29.50
N PRO A 108 -13.14 -35.69 -29.43
CA PRO A 108 -12.80 -36.59 -28.34
C PRO A 108 -12.89 -35.86 -26.99
N VAL A 109 -13.34 -36.57 -25.95
CA VAL A 109 -13.43 -36.03 -24.59
C VAL A 109 -12.03 -35.70 -24.09
N ARG A 110 -11.78 -34.41 -23.85
CA ARG A 110 -10.48 -33.89 -23.40
C ARG A 110 -10.43 -33.57 -21.92
N TRP A 111 -11.57 -33.57 -21.24
CA TRP A 111 -11.66 -33.30 -19.81
C TRP A 111 -12.10 -34.56 -19.08
N VAL A 112 -11.32 -34.95 -18.08
CA VAL A 112 -11.60 -36.07 -17.16
C VAL A 112 -11.49 -35.54 -15.72
N PRO A 113 -12.44 -35.85 -14.82
CA PRO A 113 -12.33 -35.47 -13.42
C PRO A 113 -11.03 -35.97 -12.79
N GLY A 114 -10.40 -35.15 -11.93
CA GLY A 114 -9.17 -35.53 -11.21
C GLY A 114 -7.86 -35.30 -11.97
N PHE A 115 -7.91 -34.85 -13.22
CA PHE A 115 -6.74 -34.48 -14.02
C PHE A 115 -6.65 -32.97 -14.21
N LEU A 116 -5.44 -32.41 -14.15
CA LEU A 116 -5.17 -31.00 -14.46
C LEU A 116 -5.14 -30.83 -15.99
N HIS A 117 -6.03 -29.99 -16.52
CA HIS A 117 -6.15 -29.73 -17.97
C HIS A 117 -5.70 -28.29 -18.30
N GLY A 118 -5.00 -28.09 -19.42
CA GLY A 118 -4.53 -26.76 -19.84
C GLY A 118 -3.89 -26.75 -21.25
N PRO A 119 -3.69 -25.55 -21.85
CA PRO A 119 -3.14 -25.38 -23.20
C PRO A 119 -1.67 -25.83 -23.34
N GLU A 120 -1.00 -26.10 -22.22
CA GLU A 120 0.37 -26.60 -22.15
C GLU A 120 0.49 -28.09 -22.52
N GLN A 121 -0.62 -28.83 -22.59
CA GLN A 121 -0.61 -30.23 -23.06
C GLN A 121 -1.05 -30.31 -24.52
N SER A 122 -0.09 -30.61 -25.39
CA SER A 122 -0.40 -31.10 -26.74
C SER A 122 -1.00 -32.50 -26.63
N PRO A 123 -2.10 -32.81 -27.35
CA PRO A 123 -2.78 -34.11 -27.29
C PRO A 123 -1.95 -35.29 -27.85
N THR A 124 -0.67 -35.07 -28.16
CA THR A 124 0.21 -36.04 -28.82
C THR A 124 1.20 -36.70 -27.86
N ASP A 125 1.29 -36.27 -26.60
CA ASP A 125 2.20 -36.86 -25.61
C ASP A 125 1.49 -37.95 -24.78
N THR A 126 1.10 -39.03 -25.45
CA THR A 126 0.94 -40.34 -24.80
C THR A 126 1.19 -41.43 -25.84
N LEU A 127 2.44 -41.89 -25.90
CA LEU A 127 2.80 -43.23 -26.39
C LEU A 127 2.68 -44.23 -25.24
#